data_AF-A0A3N6NY15-F1
#
_entry.id   AF-A0A3N6NY15-F1
#
_cell.length_a   1.000
_cell.length_b   1.000
_cell.length_c   1.000
_cell.angle_alpha   90.00
_cell.angle_beta   90.00
_cell.angle_gamma   90.00
#
_symmetry.space_group_name_H-M   'P 1'
#
loop_
_entity.id
_entity.type
_entity.pdbx_description
1 polymer ?
#
loop_
_entity_poly.entity_id
_entity_poly.type
_entity_poly.pdbx_seq_one_letter_code
_entity_poly.pdbx_strand_id
1 'polypeptide(L)'
;DLGAIFNGKGKLVSIKFNPSGNHDIISKTKVGLSPEGFDLSPDGNYAIVANMRRTYGPKAFWFVPARTGASLSLVKVDPETGILKTLGKEYLFEGVLPEDAIFDTESNSIAVAVYHEQDELFPTHGWLDLWN
;
A
#
# COMPACT_ATOMS: atom_id res chain seq x y z
N ASP A 1 -6.36 -22.46 0.63
CA ASP A 1 -5.26 -22.26 1.59
C ASP A 1 -5.60 -21.05 2.46
N LEU A 2 -5.60 -21.20 3.79
CA LEU A 2 -5.90 -20.12 4.73
C LEU A 2 -4.68 -19.20 4.97
N GLY A 3 -3.52 -19.51 4.41
CA GLY A 3 -2.30 -18.72 4.53
C GLY A 3 -2.47 -17.25 4.12
N ALA A 4 -3.29 -16.96 3.11
CA ALA A 4 -3.60 -15.59 2.68
C ALA A 4 -4.37 -14.76 3.73
N ILE A 5 -5.04 -15.43 4.68
CA ILE A 5 -5.83 -14.79 5.74
C ILE A 5 -4.99 -14.57 7.01
N PHE A 6 -3.99 -15.43 7.25
CA PHE A 6 -3.14 -15.38 8.45
C PHE A 6 -1.71 -14.89 8.18
N ASN A 7 -1.38 -14.51 6.95
CA ASN A 7 -0.08 -13.95 6.60
C ASN A 7 0.23 -12.67 7.39
N GLY A 8 1.51 -12.45 7.71
CA GLY A 8 1.94 -11.23 8.38
C GLY A 8 1.89 -10.00 7.47
N LYS A 9 2.45 -8.89 7.99
CA LYS A 9 2.72 -7.67 7.23
C LYS A 9 3.49 -7.95 5.94
N GLY A 10 3.13 -7.21 4.89
CA GLY A 10 3.81 -7.21 3.61
C GLY A 10 5.18 -6.53 3.66
N LYS A 11 5.85 -6.48 2.52
CA LYS A 11 7.13 -5.79 2.36
C LYS A 11 7.18 -5.04 1.04
N LEU A 12 7.70 -3.81 1.06
CA LEU A 12 8.19 -3.14 -0.14
C LEU A 12 9.66 -3.56 -0.35
N VAL A 13 10.02 -3.87 -1.60
CA VAL A 13 11.34 -4.39 -1.98
C VAL A 13 11.94 -3.46 -3.02
N SER A 14 13.17 -3.00 -2.77
CA SER A 14 13.96 -2.22 -3.71
C SER A 14 14.94 -3.14 -4.43
N ILE A 15 14.94 -3.08 -5.76
CA ILE A 15 15.74 -3.92 -6.64
C ILE A 15 16.55 -2.99 -7.55
N LYS A 16 17.87 -3.18 -7.59
CA LYS A 16 18.77 -2.39 -8.44
C LYS A 16 19.28 -3.26 -9.58
N PHE A 17 19.16 -2.74 -10.79
CA PHE A 17 19.73 -3.34 -11.99
C PHE A 17 21.11 -2.74 -12.29
N ASN A 18 22.00 -3.56 -12.82
CA ASN A 18 23.27 -3.09 -13.38
C ASN A 18 23.19 -3.01 -14.91
N PRO A 19 24.14 -2.34 -15.59
CA PRO A 19 24.13 -2.19 -17.05
C PRO A 19 24.20 -3.51 -17.84
N SER A 20 24.63 -4.60 -17.20
CA SER A 20 24.67 -5.94 -17.81
C SER A 20 23.34 -6.70 -17.66
N GLY A 21 22.33 -6.11 -17.03
CA GLY A 21 21.01 -6.71 -16.83
C GLY A 21 20.88 -7.60 -15.59
N ASN A 22 21.93 -7.75 -14.78
CA ASN A 22 21.80 -8.42 -13.49
C ASN A 22 21.09 -7.51 -12.49
N HIS A 23 20.45 -8.11 -11.49
CA HIS A 23 19.74 -7.37 -10.45
C HIS A 23 20.07 -7.89 -9.05
N ASP A 24 20.06 -6.97 -8.09
CA ASP A 24 20.26 -7.25 -6.67
C ASP A 24 19.10 -6.67 -5.86
N ILE A 25 18.65 -7.41 -4.85
CA ILE A 25 17.76 -6.86 -3.83
C ILE A 25 18.61 -6.02 -2.87
N ILE A 26 18.44 -4.72 -2.92
CA ILE A 26 19.26 -3.76 -2.15
C ILE A 26 18.60 -3.32 -0.84
N SER A 27 17.27 -3.39 -0.75
CA SER A 27 16.56 -3.06 0.48
C SER A 27 15.20 -3.73 0.57
N LYS A 28 14.73 -3.95 1.81
CA LYS A 28 13.39 -4.43 2.13
C LYS A 28 12.90 -3.69 3.36
N THR A 29 11.65 -3.25 3.35
CA THR A 29 11.02 -2.68 4.54
C THR A 29 9.61 -3.23 4.73
N LYS A 30 9.15 -3.33 5.97
CA LYS A 30 7.80 -3.87 6.27
C LYS A 30 6.75 -2.80 6.02
N VAL A 31 5.68 -3.14 5.34
CA VAL A 31 4.51 -2.26 5.10
C VAL A 31 3.27 -2.86 5.76
N GLY A 32 2.08 -2.36 5.44
CA GLY A 32 0.81 -2.87 5.95
C GLY A 32 0.48 -4.28 5.49
N LEU A 33 -0.73 -4.71 5.83
CA LEU A 33 -1.25 -6.02 5.47
C LEU A 33 -1.82 -5.97 4.05
N SER A 34 -1.49 -6.98 3.23
CA SER A 34 -1.97 -7.06 1.84
C SER A 34 -1.66 -5.79 1.03
N PRO A 35 -0.37 -5.43 0.86
CA PRO A 35 -0.01 -4.32 -0.03
C PRO A 35 -0.44 -4.64 -1.47
N GLU A 36 -0.95 -3.63 -2.17
CA GLU A 36 -1.49 -3.75 -3.53
C GLU A 36 -0.72 -2.82 -4.49
N GLY A 37 -1.06 -1.53 -4.52
CA GLY A 37 -0.36 -0.50 -5.28
C GLY A 37 0.67 0.30 -4.47
N PHE A 38 1.55 1.01 -5.18
CA PHE A 38 2.46 1.99 -4.62
C PHE A 38 2.90 3.02 -5.66
N ASP A 39 3.29 4.20 -5.18
CA ASP A 39 3.91 5.25 -5.98
C ASP A 39 5.13 5.85 -5.27
N LEU A 40 6.00 6.48 -6.04
CA LEU A 40 7.15 7.26 -5.57
C LEU A 40 6.85 8.74 -5.72
N SER A 41 7.17 9.53 -4.71
CA SER A 41 7.02 10.98 -4.80
C SER A 41 7.92 11.54 -5.90
N PRO A 42 7.50 12.59 -6.63
CA PRO A 42 8.31 13.21 -7.67
C PRO A 42 9.71 13.67 -7.23
N ASP A 43 9.87 14.04 -5.96
CA ASP A 43 11.17 14.40 -5.38
C ASP A 43 12.07 13.18 -5.05
N GLY A 44 11.55 11.96 -5.20
CA GLY A 44 12.23 10.69 -4.98
C GLY A 44 12.48 10.32 -3.52
N ASN A 45 12.00 11.13 -2.56
CA ASN A 45 12.30 10.95 -1.14
C ASN A 45 11.32 10.03 -0.42
N TYR A 46 10.15 9.77 -1.00
CA TYR A 46 9.10 8.98 -0.38
C TYR A 46 8.48 7.97 -1.34
N ALA A 47 7.95 6.90 -0.77
CA ALA A 47 6.99 6.03 -1.42
C ALA A 47 5.74 5.94 -0.54
N ILE A 48 4.58 5.83 -1.17
CA ILE A 48 3.32 5.52 -0.49
C ILE A 48 2.85 4.14 -0.97
N VAL A 49 2.45 3.28 -0.04
CA VAL A 49 1.95 1.94 -0.37
C VAL A 49 0.51 1.81 0.10
N ALA A 50 -0.40 1.50 -0.82
CA ALA A 50 -1.78 1.16 -0.53
C ALA A 50 -1.86 -0.27 0.03
N ASN A 51 -2.53 -0.43 1.17
CA ASN A 51 -2.67 -1.72 1.86
C ASN A 51 -4.14 -2.05 2.03
N MET A 52 -4.57 -3.15 1.44
CA MET A 52 -5.97 -3.59 1.47
C MET A 52 -6.39 -4.12 2.83
N ARG A 53 -5.44 -4.53 3.68
CA ARG A 53 -5.72 -5.11 5.00
C ARG A 53 -6.76 -6.25 4.97
N ARG A 54 -6.75 -7.05 3.89
CA ARG A 54 -7.64 -8.20 3.67
C ARG A 54 -9.11 -7.86 3.51
N THR A 55 -9.43 -6.62 3.15
CA THR A 55 -10.80 -6.20 2.83
C THR A 55 -11.39 -6.95 1.64
N TYR A 56 -10.57 -7.62 0.80
CA TYR A 56 -11.02 -8.52 -0.28
C TYR A 56 -11.81 -9.74 0.19
N GLY A 57 -11.66 -10.14 1.44
CA GLY A 57 -12.18 -11.44 1.86
C GLY A 57 -13.68 -11.40 2.23
N PRO A 58 -14.43 -12.50 2.06
CA PRO A 58 -15.90 -12.52 2.22
C PRO A 58 -16.37 -12.06 3.60
N LYS A 59 -17.32 -11.11 3.67
CA LYS A 59 -17.89 -10.57 4.94
C LYS A 59 -18.37 -11.64 5.92
N ALA A 60 -18.81 -12.80 5.44
CA ALA A 60 -19.22 -13.94 6.26
C ALA A 60 -18.11 -14.49 7.18
N PHE A 61 -16.84 -14.24 6.88
CA PHE A 61 -15.70 -14.65 7.71
C PHE A 61 -15.37 -13.58 8.77
N TRP A 62 -16.24 -13.45 9.76
CA TRP A 62 -16.13 -12.48 10.87
C TRP A 62 -14.85 -12.61 11.71
N PHE A 63 -14.18 -13.77 11.67
CA PHE A 63 -12.94 -14.04 12.39
C PHE A 63 -11.68 -13.53 11.67
N VAL A 64 -11.79 -12.97 10.47
CA VAL A 64 -10.64 -12.44 9.73
C VAL A 64 -10.28 -11.04 10.24
N PRO A 65 -9.06 -10.84 10.78
CA PRO A 65 -8.69 -9.57 11.39
C PRO A 65 -8.42 -8.48 10.34
N ALA A 66 -8.57 -7.22 10.78
CA ALA A 66 -8.21 -5.99 10.06
C ALA A 66 -9.06 -5.61 8.83
N ARG A 67 -10.28 -6.17 8.69
CA ARG A 67 -11.19 -5.89 7.56
C ARG A 67 -12.01 -4.59 7.63
N THR A 68 -11.88 -3.82 8.69
CA THR A 68 -12.74 -2.66 8.94
C THR A 68 -12.28 -1.40 8.18
N GLY A 69 -11.33 -1.54 7.27
CA GLY A 69 -10.76 -0.43 6.51
C GLY A 69 -9.35 -0.72 6.02
N ALA A 70 -8.92 0.05 5.04
CA ALA A 70 -7.61 -0.01 4.42
C ALA A 70 -6.55 0.76 5.23
N SER A 71 -5.31 0.77 4.72
CA SER A 71 -4.29 1.68 5.22
C SER A 71 -3.27 2.11 4.18
N LEU A 72 -2.59 3.21 4.47
CA LEU A 72 -1.37 3.64 3.77
C LEU A 72 -0.13 3.40 4.62
N SER A 73 0.96 3.01 3.98
CA SER A 73 2.30 2.97 4.58
C SER A 73 3.19 4.00 3.90
N LEU A 74 3.68 4.98 4.66
CA LEU A 74 4.68 5.94 4.17
C LEU A 74 6.08 5.36 4.34
N VAL A 75 6.87 5.39 3.28
CA VAL A 75 8.24 4.86 3.25
C VAL A 75 9.18 5.97 2.84
N LYS A 76 10.24 6.20 3.62
CA LYS A 76 11.36 7.02 3.19
C LYS A 76 12.21 6.23 2.20
N VAL A 77 12.56 6.88 1.10
CA VAL A 77 13.43 6.38 0.06
C VAL A 77 14.70 7.23 0.08
N ASP A 78 15.85 6.57 0.04
CA ASP A 78 17.10 7.23 -0.32
C ASP A 78 17.22 7.15 -1.86
N PRO A 79 17.12 8.28 -2.59
CA PRO A 79 17.12 8.27 -4.06
C PRO A 79 18.47 7.88 -4.66
N GLU A 80 19.58 8.00 -3.91
CA GLU A 80 20.91 7.65 -4.39
C GLU A 80 21.18 6.15 -4.23
N THR A 81 20.77 5.59 -3.08
CA THR A 81 21.10 4.21 -2.72
C THR A 81 19.95 3.23 -2.94
N GLY A 82 18.71 3.71 -3.02
CA GLY A 82 17.48 2.90 -3.07
C GLY A 82 17.13 2.24 -1.72
N ILE A 83 17.73 2.68 -0.62
CA ILE A 83 17.44 2.17 0.73
C ILE A 83 16.05 2.62 1.17
N LEU A 84 15.26 1.68 1.71
CA LEU A 84 13.89 1.89 2.13
C LEU A 84 13.76 1.87 3.67
N LYS A 85 12.97 2.79 4.21
CA LYS A 85 12.58 2.80 5.62
C LYS A 85 11.14 3.24 5.82
N THR A 86 10.26 2.31 6.20
CA THR A 86 8.89 2.67 6.62
C THR A 86 8.92 3.66 7.78
N LEU A 87 8.13 4.71 7.66
CA LEU A 87 7.98 5.77 8.63
C LEU A 87 6.70 5.57 9.45
N GLY A 88 6.82 5.76 10.76
CA GLY A 88 5.67 5.83 11.66
C GLY A 88 4.82 4.55 11.70
N LYS A 89 3.52 4.76 11.96
CA LYS A 89 2.47 3.74 11.91
C LYS A 89 1.74 3.84 10.56
N GLU A 90 0.97 2.82 10.25
CA GLU A 90 0.03 2.86 9.12
C GLU A 90 -1.04 3.94 9.34
N TYR A 91 -1.41 4.63 8.27
CA TYR A 91 -2.51 5.59 8.25
C TYR A 91 -3.78 4.85 7.83
N LEU A 92 -4.74 4.71 8.74
CA LEU A 92 -5.96 3.96 8.49
C LEU A 92 -7.02 4.85 7.85
N PHE A 93 -7.82 4.27 6.96
CA PHE A 93 -8.98 4.95 6.38
C PHE A 93 -10.11 3.98 6.09
N GLU A 94 -11.32 4.52 6.00
CA GLU A 94 -12.51 3.79 5.59
C GLU A 94 -12.44 3.59 4.08
N GLY A 95 -12.35 2.33 3.66
CA GLY A 95 -12.15 1.99 2.26
C GLY A 95 -11.85 0.51 2.10
N VAL A 96 -12.29 -0.05 0.99
CA VAL A 96 -12.10 -1.46 0.67
C VAL A 96 -11.44 -1.59 -0.69
N LEU A 97 -10.43 -2.46 -0.76
CA LEU A 97 -9.69 -2.75 -1.99
C LEU A 97 -9.08 -1.46 -2.59
N PRO A 98 -8.20 -0.76 -1.86
CA PRO A 98 -7.49 0.37 -2.42
C PRO A 98 -6.46 -0.12 -3.45
N GLU A 99 -6.76 0.10 -4.72
CA GLU A 99 -5.97 -0.45 -5.84
C GLU A 99 -4.61 0.26 -5.95
N ASP A 100 -4.61 1.60 -5.82
CA ASP A 100 -3.39 2.39 -5.96
C ASP A 100 -3.45 3.71 -5.21
N ALA A 101 -2.27 4.31 -4.98
CA ALA A 101 -2.12 5.63 -4.39
C ALA A 101 -1.03 6.41 -5.13
N ILE A 102 -1.30 7.65 -5.51
CA ILE A 102 -0.38 8.51 -6.27
C ILE A 102 -0.05 9.78 -5.52
N PHE A 103 1.17 10.28 -5.67
CA PHE A 103 1.53 11.62 -5.25
C PHE A 103 1.06 12.67 -6.27
N ASP A 104 0.79 13.88 -5.79
CA ASP A 104 0.70 15.04 -6.66
C ASP A 104 2.09 15.44 -7.19
N THR A 105 2.12 16.35 -8.16
CA THR A 105 3.36 16.78 -8.82
C THR A 105 4.32 17.52 -7.88
N GLU A 106 3.83 18.03 -6.74
CA GLU A 106 4.61 18.77 -5.76
C GLU A 106 5.07 17.91 -4.58
N SER A 107 4.72 16.62 -4.55
CA SER A 107 5.02 15.68 -3.44
C SER A 107 4.37 16.06 -2.10
N ASN A 108 3.31 16.87 -2.11
CA ASN A 108 2.64 17.38 -0.91
C ASN A 108 1.34 16.64 -0.59
N SER A 109 0.67 16.12 -1.62
CA SER A 109 -0.64 15.49 -1.49
C SER A 109 -0.67 14.10 -2.11
N ILE A 110 -1.61 13.28 -1.66
CA ILE A 110 -1.79 11.91 -2.15
C ILE A 110 -3.26 11.70 -2.52
N ALA A 111 -3.50 11.01 -3.63
CA ALA A 111 -4.83 10.51 -3.99
C ALA A 111 -4.81 8.98 -3.99
N VAL A 112 -5.82 8.36 -3.37
CA VAL A 112 -5.96 6.91 -3.29
C VAL A 112 -7.20 6.48 -4.05
N ALA A 113 -7.06 5.54 -4.99
CA ALA A 113 -8.19 4.93 -5.67
C ALA A 113 -8.79 3.82 -4.79
N VAL A 114 -10.04 4.01 -4.35
CA VAL A 114 -10.76 3.03 -3.53
C VAL A 114 -11.81 2.36 -4.38
N TYR A 115 -11.73 1.04 -4.49
CA TYR A 115 -12.60 0.27 -5.38
C TYR A 115 -14.06 0.27 -4.92
N HIS A 116 -14.33 0.08 -3.61
CA HIS A 116 -15.72 0.15 -3.14
C HIS A 116 -16.01 0.52 -1.69
N GLU A 117 -17.29 0.81 -1.43
CA GLU A 117 -17.82 1.21 -0.12
C GLU A 117 -17.95 0.00 0.81
N GLN A 118 -17.59 0.20 2.08
CA GLN A 118 -17.47 -0.89 3.03
C GLN A 118 -18.77 -1.67 3.26
N ASP A 119 -19.93 -1.01 3.10
CA ASP A 119 -21.24 -1.60 3.39
C ASP A 119 -21.92 -2.22 2.17
N GLU A 120 -21.34 -2.13 0.98
CA GLU A 120 -21.93 -2.71 -0.23
C GLU A 120 -21.83 -4.25 -0.24
N LEU A 121 -22.94 -4.91 -0.58
CA LEU A 121 -22.97 -6.37 -0.81
C LEU A 121 -22.62 -6.72 -2.26
N PHE A 122 -23.00 -5.85 -3.20
CA PHE A 122 -22.73 -5.96 -4.62
C PHE A 122 -22.09 -4.64 -5.07
N PRO A 123 -20.76 -4.55 -5.05
CA PRO A 123 -20.07 -3.29 -5.20
C PRO A 123 -20.29 -2.60 -6.54
N THR A 124 -20.63 -1.31 -6.51
CA THR A 124 -20.77 -0.49 -7.73
C THR A 124 -20.21 0.92 -7.60
N HIS A 125 -19.84 1.36 -6.40
CA HIS A 125 -19.37 2.71 -6.13
C HIS A 125 -17.96 2.72 -5.58
N GLY A 126 -17.01 3.31 -6.31
CA GLY A 126 -15.67 3.65 -5.83
C GLY A 126 -15.50 5.16 -5.68
N TRP A 127 -14.41 5.59 -5.02
CA TRP A 127 -14.08 7.00 -4.84
C TRP A 127 -12.57 7.23 -4.82
N LEU A 128 -12.20 8.51 -4.84
CA LEU A 128 -10.86 8.97 -4.54
C LEU A 128 -10.81 9.49 -3.11
N ASP A 129 -9.89 8.94 -2.32
CA ASP A 129 -9.58 9.47 -0.99
C ASP A 129 -8.38 10.42 -1.10
N LEU A 130 -8.53 11.67 -0.66
CA LEU A 130 -7.57 12.75 -0.89
C LEU A 130 -6.91 13.19 0.42
N TRP A 131 -5.59 13.16 0.44
CA TRP A 131 -4.76 13.44 1.61
C TRP A 131 -3.84 14.64 1.31
N ASN A 132 -3.77 15.59 2.24
CA ASN A 132 -2.93 16.80 2.17
C ASN A 132 -2.21 17.06 3.49
#